data_AF-A0A7X7F4B5-F1
#
_entry.id   AF-A0A7X7F4B5-F1
#
_cell.length_a   1.000
_cell.length_b   1.000
_cell.length_c   1.000
_cell.angle_alpha   90.00
_cell.angle_beta   90.00
_cell.angle_gamma   90.00
#
_symmetry.space_group_name_H-M   'P 1'
#
loop_
_entity.id
_entity.type
_entity.pdbx_description
1 polymer ?
#
loop_
_entity_poly.entity_id
_entity_poly.type
_entity_poly.pdbx_seq_one_letter_code
_entity_poly.pdbx_strand_id
1 'polypeptide(L)'
;MTTTRTPGRALRPILALTMLALLASAGCHAVDYYDNTLQQPVPPALEPPREKNMVSLPAYRVEPPDILMVEMLKMVPLPPYRIDIYDVLQIRVLGTLLDQPIDNFFLVEGEGIVTLGPAYGRVRVAGMTVEEAADAIKRKLGEVLTNPEVSVQLART
;
A
#
# COMPACT_ATOMS: atom_id res chain seq x y z
N MET A 1 -58.82 21.24 -42.30
CA MET A 1 -58.19 21.51 -41.00
C MET A 1 -58.18 20.22 -40.19
N THR A 2 -57.09 19.46 -40.23
CA THR A 2 -56.90 18.28 -39.36
C THR A 2 -55.53 18.39 -38.72
N THR A 3 -55.55 18.57 -37.40
CA THR A 3 -54.40 18.84 -36.55
C THR A 3 -53.64 17.53 -36.27
N THR A 4 -52.33 17.51 -36.52
CA THR A 4 -51.45 16.39 -36.15
C THR A 4 -51.01 16.56 -34.70
N ARG A 5 -51.46 15.65 -33.81
CA ARG A 5 -51.11 15.63 -32.39
C ARG A 5 -49.86 14.76 -32.22
N THR A 6 -48.71 15.38 -31.97
CA THR A 6 -47.42 14.70 -31.76
C THR A 6 -47.43 13.81 -30.51
N PRO A 7 -47.11 12.50 -30.60
CA PRO A 7 -47.18 11.55 -29.48
C PRO A 7 -45.92 11.54 -28.58
N GLY A 8 -45.18 12.65 -28.49
CA GLY A 8 -43.87 12.69 -27.80
C GLY A 8 -43.92 12.93 -26.29
N ARG A 9 -45.08 13.25 -25.70
CA ARG A 9 -45.19 13.66 -24.28
C ARG A 9 -45.54 12.54 -23.29
N ALA A 10 -46.13 11.43 -23.75
CA ALA A 10 -46.60 10.36 -22.86
C ALA A 10 -45.55 9.26 -22.58
N LEU A 11 -44.49 9.15 -23.38
CA LEU A 11 -43.48 8.09 -23.26
C LEU A 11 -42.44 8.36 -22.17
N ARG A 12 -42.13 9.64 -21.91
CA ARG A 12 -41.16 10.08 -20.90
C ARG A 12 -41.50 9.72 -19.44
N PRO A 13 -42.75 9.90 -18.95
CA PRO A 13 -43.07 9.55 -17.57
C PRO A 13 -43.06 8.03 -17.34
N ILE A 14 -43.42 7.23 -18.35
CA ILE A 14 -43.40 5.76 -18.26
C ILE A 14 -41.96 5.26 -18.12
N LEU A 15 -41.06 5.78 -18.94
CA LEU A 15 -39.65 5.40 -18.93
C LEU A 15 -38.95 5.79 -17.61
N ALA A 16 -39.30 6.96 -17.05
CA ALA A 16 -38.84 7.39 -15.74
C ALA A 16 -39.37 6.50 -14.60
N LEU A 17 -40.64 6.09 -14.67
CA LEU A 17 -41.25 5.21 -13.66
C LEU A 17 -40.63 3.80 -13.69
N THR A 18 -40.37 3.27 -14.88
CA THR A 18 -39.69 1.97 -15.03
C THR A 18 -38.25 2.02 -14.53
N MET A 19 -37.53 3.12 -14.78
CA MET A 19 -36.16 3.29 -14.30
C MET A 19 -36.12 3.40 -12.76
N LEU A 20 -37.06 4.14 -12.16
CA LEU A 20 -37.17 4.25 -10.70
C LEU A 20 -37.53 2.91 -10.04
N ALA A 21 -38.41 2.12 -10.66
CA ALA A 21 -38.74 0.77 -10.19
C ALA A 21 -37.53 -0.18 -10.26
N LEU A 22 -36.72 -0.09 -11.32
CA LEU A 22 -35.47 -0.86 -11.45
C LEU A 22 -34.44 -0.47 -10.38
N LEU A 23 -34.24 0.83 -10.12
CA LEU A 23 -33.34 1.28 -9.05
C LEU A 23 -33.83 0.87 -7.66
N ALA A 24 -35.14 0.86 -7.41
CA ALA A 24 -35.70 0.43 -6.13
C ALA A 24 -35.57 -1.08 -5.89
N SER A 25 -35.44 -1.89 -6.95
CA SER A 25 -35.23 -3.33 -6.85
C SER A 25 -33.77 -3.73 -6.57
N ALA A 26 -32.82 -2.80 -6.76
CA ALA A 26 -31.44 -2.97 -6.34
C ALA A 26 -31.30 -2.61 -4.85
N GLY A 27 -31.62 -3.55 -3.97
CA GLY A 27 -31.43 -3.39 -2.53
C GLY A 27 -29.95 -3.29 -2.14
N CYS A 28 -29.66 -2.67 -1.00
CA CYS A 28 -28.33 -2.69 -0.40
C CYS A 28 -28.07 -4.09 0.21
N HIS A 29 -27.18 -4.87 -0.40
CA HIS A 29 -26.70 -6.12 0.20
C HIS A 29 -25.34 -5.88 0.85
N ALA A 30 -25.17 -6.31 2.09
CA ALA A 30 -23.86 -6.34 2.74
C ALA A 30 -23.07 -7.50 2.12
N VAL A 31 -21.98 -7.19 1.41
CA VAL A 31 -21.08 -8.23 0.90
C VAL A 31 -20.24 -8.70 2.08
N ASP A 32 -20.49 -9.92 2.54
CA ASP A 32 -19.65 -10.57 3.54
C ASP A 32 -18.39 -11.09 2.85
N TYR A 33 -17.24 -10.52 3.19
CA TYR A 33 -15.93 -10.89 2.65
C TYR A 33 -15.30 -12.07 3.41
N TYR A 34 -15.92 -12.53 4.49
CA TYR A 34 -15.38 -13.61 5.29
C TYR A 34 -15.69 -14.97 4.66
N ASP A 35 -14.68 -15.85 4.67
CA ASP A 35 -14.83 -17.21 4.19
C ASP A 35 -15.73 -18.01 5.14
N ASN A 36 -16.90 -18.40 4.64
CA ASN A 36 -17.88 -19.19 5.40
C ASN A 36 -17.36 -20.57 5.82
N THR A 37 -16.27 -21.07 5.22
CA THR A 37 -15.63 -22.33 5.66
C THR A 37 -15.02 -22.21 7.06
N LEU A 38 -14.72 -20.99 7.54
CA LEU A 38 -14.21 -20.76 8.89
C LEU A 38 -15.29 -20.93 9.97
N GLN A 39 -16.58 -21.01 9.61
CA GLN A 39 -17.69 -21.22 10.55
C GLN A 39 -17.96 -22.69 10.85
N GLN A 40 -17.09 -23.61 10.43
CA GLN A 40 -17.28 -25.04 10.65
C GLN A 40 -17.45 -25.35 12.15
N PRO A 41 -18.43 -26.17 12.55
CA PRO A 41 -18.61 -26.52 13.96
C PRO A 41 -17.35 -27.23 14.48
N VAL A 42 -16.97 -26.92 15.72
CA VAL A 42 -15.82 -27.54 16.38
C VAL A 42 -16.05 -29.06 16.41
N PRO A 43 -15.07 -29.88 16.00
CA PRO A 43 -15.18 -31.32 16.12
C PRO A 43 -15.53 -31.72 17.57
N PRO A 44 -16.35 -32.76 17.78
CA PRO A 44 -16.67 -33.21 19.12
C PRO A 44 -15.39 -33.54 19.89
N ALA A 45 -15.39 -33.27 21.20
CA ALA A 45 -14.25 -33.57 22.07
C ALA A 45 -13.88 -35.05 21.94
N LEU A 46 -12.64 -35.31 21.48
CA LEU A 46 -12.15 -36.66 21.32
C LEU A 46 -11.80 -37.25 22.68
N GLU A 47 -12.07 -38.55 22.87
CA GLU A 47 -11.59 -39.27 24.03
C GLU A 47 -10.05 -39.22 24.10
N PRO A 48 -9.44 -39.12 25.29
CA PRO A 48 -7.99 -39.10 25.42
C PRO A 48 -7.31 -40.30 24.74
N PRO A 49 -6.18 -40.10 24.05
CA PRO A 49 -5.48 -41.17 23.34
C PRO A 49 -5.09 -42.32 24.28
N ARG A 50 -5.13 -43.56 23.78
CA ARG A 50 -4.65 -44.75 24.50
C ARG A 50 -3.64 -45.51 23.64
N GLU A 51 -2.83 -46.38 24.24
CA GLU A 51 -1.78 -47.11 23.55
C GLU A 51 -2.27 -47.89 22.30
N LYS A 52 -3.47 -48.46 22.36
CA LYS A 52 -4.12 -49.17 21.23
C LYS A 52 -5.01 -48.28 20.35
N ASN A 53 -5.09 -46.99 20.64
CA ASN A 53 -5.88 -46.02 19.90
C ASN A 53 -5.08 -44.71 19.77
N MET A 54 -4.09 -44.74 18.87
CA MET A 54 -3.30 -43.57 18.52
C MET A 54 -4.14 -42.64 17.66
N VAL A 55 -4.30 -41.39 18.11
CA VAL A 55 -4.99 -40.33 17.38
C VAL A 55 -4.09 -39.11 17.26
N SER A 56 -4.20 -38.38 16.16
CA SER A 56 -3.58 -37.05 16.04
C SER A 56 -4.39 -36.03 16.81
N LEU A 57 -3.76 -34.94 17.23
CA LEU A 57 -4.47 -33.81 17.82
C LEU A 57 -5.55 -33.31 16.83
N PRO A 58 -6.80 -33.09 17.29
CA PRO A 58 -7.84 -32.55 16.42
C PRO A 58 -7.52 -31.12 16.00
N ALA A 59 -8.11 -30.70 14.88
CA ALA A 59 -8.14 -29.28 14.54
C ALA A 59 -8.89 -28.52 15.64
N TYR A 60 -8.17 -27.68 16.37
CA TYR A 60 -8.71 -26.85 17.46
C TYR A 60 -8.85 -25.40 16.99
N ARG A 61 -9.90 -24.72 17.47
CA ARG A 61 -10.17 -23.31 17.21
C ARG A 61 -9.78 -22.50 18.44
N VAL A 62 -8.95 -21.48 18.23
CA VAL A 62 -8.60 -20.50 19.27
C VAL A 62 -9.87 -19.82 19.80
N GLU A 63 -10.09 -19.86 21.11
CA GLU A 63 -11.23 -19.23 21.78
C GLU A 63 -10.79 -18.46 23.04
N PRO A 64 -11.55 -17.47 23.54
CA PRO A 64 -11.28 -16.92 24.87
C PRO A 64 -11.42 -18.02 25.93
N PRO A 65 -10.51 -18.18 26.91
CA PRO A 65 -9.48 -17.25 27.41
C PRO A 65 -8.04 -17.54 26.92
N ASP A 66 -7.87 -18.16 25.75
CA ASP A 66 -6.56 -18.59 25.26
C ASP A 66 -5.58 -17.43 25.06
N ILE A 67 -4.34 -17.62 25.48
CA ILE A 67 -3.27 -16.63 25.36
C ILE A 67 -2.35 -17.04 24.22
N LEU A 68 -2.32 -16.22 23.16
CA LEU A 68 -1.40 -16.38 22.05
C LEU A 68 -0.19 -15.45 22.24
N MET A 69 1.02 -16.04 22.24
CA MET A 69 2.27 -15.29 22.17
C MET A 69 2.85 -15.45 20.76
N VAL A 70 3.00 -14.34 20.03
CA VAL A 70 3.66 -14.32 18.71
C VAL A 70 4.96 -13.55 18.85
N GLU A 71 6.08 -14.25 18.70
CA GLU A 71 7.41 -13.66 18.76
C GLU A 71 7.97 -13.50 17.34
N MET A 72 8.38 -12.28 16.99
CA MET A 72 9.02 -11.99 15.72
C MET A 72 10.51 -11.76 15.95
N LEU A 73 11.34 -12.74 15.57
CA LEU A 73 12.79 -12.70 15.83
C LEU A 73 13.52 -11.66 14.97
N LYS A 74 13.06 -11.44 13.73
CA LYS A 74 13.64 -10.47 12.80
C LYS A 74 12.60 -10.03 11.79
N MET A 75 12.42 -8.72 11.64
CA MET A 75 11.65 -8.15 10.54
C MET A 75 12.58 -7.77 9.41
N VAL A 76 12.32 -8.29 8.21
CA VAL A 76 13.01 -7.89 6.97
C VAL A 76 11.94 -7.40 6.00
N PRO A 77 12.08 -6.18 5.44
CA PRO A 77 11.16 -5.69 4.43
C PRO A 77 11.11 -6.61 3.21
N LEU A 78 9.93 -6.74 2.60
CA LEU A 78 9.78 -7.47 1.35
C LEU A 78 10.45 -6.69 0.21
N PRO A 79 11.29 -7.32 -0.63
CA PRO A 79 11.82 -6.68 -1.82
C PRO A 79 10.72 -6.35 -2.85
N PRO A 80 10.82 -5.22 -3.58
CA PRO A 80 11.86 -4.19 -3.49
C PRO A 80 11.64 -3.26 -2.30
N TYR A 81 12.73 -2.91 -1.59
CA TYR A 81 12.68 -1.92 -0.53
C TYR A 81 12.31 -0.55 -1.10
N ARG A 82 11.38 0.13 -0.43
CA ARG A 82 11.01 1.51 -0.71
C ARG A 82 11.43 2.37 0.45
N ILE A 83 12.07 3.48 0.13
CA ILE A 83 12.55 4.45 1.10
C ILE A 83 11.37 4.99 1.89
N ASP A 84 11.46 4.96 3.21
CA ASP A 84 10.47 5.51 4.11
C ASP A 84 10.93 6.85 4.70
N ILE A 85 10.02 7.54 5.38
CA ILE A 85 10.36 8.71 6.19
C ILE A 85 11.32 8.30 7.31
N TYR A 86 12.22 9.20 7.69
CA TYR A 86 13.25 8.98 8.70
C TYR A 86 14.36 7.97 8.34
N ASP A 87 14.32 7.38 7.15
CA ASP A 87 15.48 6.66 6.60
C ASP A 87 16.69 7.58 6.44
N VAL A 88 17.88 7.00 6.52
CA VAL A 88 19.14 7.70 6.25
C VAL A 88 19.73 7.19 4.95
N LEU A 89 19.86 8.10 3.98
CA LEU A 89 20.47 7.84 2.68
C LEU A 89 21.89 8.38 2.66
N GLN A 90 22.85 7.56 2.26
CA GLN A 90 24.16 8.04 1.86
C GLN A 90 24.08 8.51 0.42
N ILE A 91 24.32 9.80 0.19
CA ILE A 91 24.27 10.40 -1.14
C ILE A 91 25.63 10.99 -1.47
N ARG A 92 26.18 10.53 -2.59
CA ARG A 92 27.44 11.02 -3.15
C ARG A 92 27.21 11.51 -4.57
N VAL A 93 27.69 12.71 -4.87
CA VAL A 93 27.56 13.31 -6.19
C VAL A 93 28.92 13.83 -6.67
N LEU A 94 29.32 13.39 -7.86
CA LEU A 94 30.47 13.95 -8.58
C LEU A 94 30.02 15.08 -9.50
N GLY A 95 30.87 16.11 -9.66
CA GLY A 95 30.55 17.29 -10.48
C GLY A 95 29.75 18.38 -9.75
N THR A 96 29.80 18.40 -8.42
CA THR A 96 29.22 19.46 -7.58
C THR A 96 30.09 20.72 -7.55
N LEU A 97 29.59 21.79 -6.91
CA LEU A 97 30.33 23.03 -6.72
C LEU A 97 31.47 22.78 -5.72
N LEU A 98 32.63 23.39 -5.97
CA LEU A 98 33.85 23.15 -5.17
C LEU A 98 33.68 23.49 -3.69
N ASP A 99 32.86 24.47 -3.36
CA ASP A 99 32.56 24.95 -2.01
C ASP A 99 31.42 24.17 -1.33
N GLN A 100 30.61 23.44 -2.10
CA GLN A 100 29.39 22.77 -1.64
C GLN A 100 29.33 21.32 -2.15
N PRO A 101 30.24 20.44 -1.72
CA PRO A 101 30.21 19.04 -2.11
C PRO A 101 29.00 18.31 -1.52
N ILE A 102 28.44 17.38 -2.28
CA ILE A 102 27.42 16.44 -1.79
C ILE A 102 28.09 15.07 -1.61
N ASP A 103 28.58 14.81 -0.40
CA ASP A 103 29.07 13.48 0.02
C ASP A 103 28.82 13.33 1.53
N ASN A 104 27.57 13.00 1.89
CA ASN A 104 27.18 12.88 3.29
C ASN A 104 25.97 11.94 3.47
N PHE A 105 25.60 11.72 4.72
CA PHE A 105 24.36 11.07 5.10
C PHE A 105 23.24 12.11 5.21
N PHE A 106 22.12 11.80 4.57
CA PHE A 106 20.93 12.65 4.50
C PHE A 106 19.75 11.93 5.12
N LEU A 107 19.12 12.59 6.08
CA LEU A 107 17.88 12.12 6.69
C LEU A 107 16.71 12.43 5.76
N VAL A 108 15.85 11.45 5.52
CA VAL A 108 14.54 11.66 4.88
C VAL A 108 13.62 12.33 5.88
N GLU A 109 13.22 13.57 5.61
CA GLU A 109 12.32 14.33 6.49
C GLU A 109 10.92 13.68 6.57
N GLY A 110 10.11 14.09 7.55
CA GLY A 110 8.75 13.55 7.73
C GLY A 110 7.80 13.76 6.54
N GLU A 111 8.12 14.70 5.65
CA GLU A 111 7.42 14.92 4.39
C GLU A 111 7.87 13.96 3.26
N GLY A 112 8.88 13.13 3.51
CA GLY A 112 9.48 12.23 2.54
C GLY A 112 10.47 12.87 1.59
N ILE A 113 11.12 13.95 2.04
CA ILE A 113 11.99 14.82 1.24
C ILE A 113 13.41 14.80 1.82
N VAL A 114 14.40 14.86 0.93
CA VAL A 114 15.81 15.07 1.28
C VAL A 114 16.26 16.45 0.83
N THR A 115 16.93 17.17 1.72
CA THR A 115 17.52 18.49 1.47
C THR A 115 18.99 18.34 1.07
N LEU A 116 19.34 18.64 -0.18
CA LEU A 116 20.70 18.50 -0.73
C LEU A 116 21.59 19.73 -0.48
N GLY A 117 21.08 20.69 0.30
CA GLY A 117 21.75 21.94 0.63
C GLY A 117 21.17 23.16 -0.10
N PRO A 118 21.59 24.38 0.27
CA PRO A 118 20.99 25.62 -0.23
C PRO A 118 21.13 25.82 -1.74
N ALA A 119 22.25 25.41 -2.34
CA ALA A 119 22.49 25.57 -3.78
C ALA A 119 21.69 24.59 -4.66
N TYR A 120 21.29 23.44 -4.11
CA TYR A 120 20.71 22.33 -4.88
C TYR A 120 19.22 22.12 -4.61
N GLY A 121 18.75 22.55 -3.44
CA GLY A 121 17.36 22.46 -3.04
C GLY A 121 16.99 21.10 -2.45
N ARG A 122 15.77 20.64 -2.75
CA ARG A 122 15.13 19.51 -2.08
C ARG A 122 14.50 18.54 -3.09
N VAL A 123 14.49 17.25 -2.77
CA VAL A 123 13.96 16.17 -3.63
C VAL A 123 13.09 15.23 -2.82
N ARG A 124 11.89 14.90 -3.32
CA ARG A 124 11.01 13.88 -2.72
C ARG A 124 11.53 12.48 -3.09
N VAL A 125 11.75 11.64 -2.08
CA VAL A 125 12.31 10.28 -2.23
C VAL A 125 11.49 9.19 -1.52
N ALA A 126 10.59 9.56 -0.60
CA ALA A 126 9.75 8.56 0.07
C ALA A 126 8.85 7.81 -0.91
N GLY A 127 8.73 6.50 -0.72
CA GLY A 127 8.03 5.58 -1.59
C GLY A 127 8.81 5.16 -2.83
N MET A 128 9.97 5.78 -3.11
CA MET A 128 10.83 5.40 -4.23
C MET A 128 11.77 4.25 -3.84
N THR A 129 12.21 3.46 -4.82
CA THR A 129 13.39 2.60 -4.63
C THR A 129 14.67 3.44 -4.62
N VAL A 130 15.80 2.84 -4.23
CA VAL A 130 17.10 3.52 -4.22
C VAL A 130 17.48 3.99 -5.64
N GLU A 131 17.16 3.21 -6.65
CA GLU A 131 17.41 3.51 -8.06
C GLU A 131 16.52 4.68 -8.54
N GLU A 132 15.22 4.63 -8.23
CA GLU A 132 14.27 5.69 -8.55
C GLU A 132 14.67 7.02 -7.88
N ALA A 133 15.14 6.96 -6.62
CA ALA A 133 15.63 8.12 -5.90
C ALA A 133 16.92 8.69 -6.52
N ALA A 134 17.86 7.84 -6.95
CA ALA A 134 19.07 8.27 -7.65
C ALA A 134 18.74 9.02 -8.95
N ASP A 135 17.79 8.51 -9.73
CA ASP A 135 17.33 9.16 -10.96
C ASP A 135 16.62 10.49 -10.68
N ALA A 136 15.78 10.55 -9.64
CA ALA A 136 15.11 11.77 -9.23
C ALA A 136 16.09 12.86 -8.79
N ILE A 137 17.11 12.48 -7.99
CA ILE A 137 18.17 13.39 -7.55
C ILE A 137 19.01 13.85 -8.73
N LYS A 138 19.43 12.94 -9.62
CA LYS A 138 20.20 13.29 -10.83
C LYS A 138 19.45 14.30 -11.69
N ARG A 139 18.15 14.09 -11.91
CA ARG A 139 17.30 15.02 -12.68
C ARG A 139 17.24 16.39 -12.04
N LYS A 140 17.09 16.46 -10.71
CA LYS A 140 17.06 17.74 -10.00
C LYS A 140 18.39 18.49 -10.10
N LEU A 141 19.50 17.76 -9.90
CA LEU A 141 20.84 18.33 -9.97
C LEU A 141 21.21 18.79 -11.38
N GLY A 142 20.66 18.18 -12.42
CA GLY A 142 20.83 18.60 -13.82
C GLY A 142 20.26 19.98 -14.15
N GLU A 143 19.43 20.57 -13.29
CA GLU A 143 18.96 21.96 -13.44
C GLU A 143 20.06 22.99 -13.10
N VAL A 144 21.05 22.59 -12.28
CA VAL A 144 22.10 23.47 -11.74
C VAL A 144 23.49 23.04 -12.20
N LEU A 145 23.73 21.74 -12.38
CA LEU A 145 25.02 21.14 -12.67
C LEU A 145 25.04 20.50 -14.05
N THR A 146 26.19 20.57 -14.71
CA THR A 146 26.43 19.90 -16.00
C THR A 146 26.85 18.45 -15.77
N ASN A 147 26.03 17.50 -16.24
CA ASN A 147 26.29 16.05 -16.17
C ASN A 147 26.67 15.52 -14.76
N PRO A 148 25.79 15.65 -13.74
CA PRO A 148 26.07 15.11 -12.41
C PRO A 148 26.00 13.57 -12.39
N GLU A 149 26.96 12.95 -11.72
CA GLU A 149 26.93 11.51 -11.43
C GLU A 149 26.51 11.31 -9.97
N VAL A 150 25.44 10.53 -9.74
CA VAL A 150 24.81 10.36 -8.42
C VAL A 150 24.89 8.90 -8.00
N SER A 151 25.32 8.67 -6.77
CA SER A 151 25.21 7.39 -6.08
C SER A 151 24.37 7.57 -4.82
N VAL A 152 23.37 6.72 -4.65
CA VAL A 152 22.48 6.69 -3.48
C VAL A 152 22.56 5.29 -2.87
N GLN A 153 22.68 5.22 -1.55
CA GLN A 153 22.66 3.96 -0.80
C GLN A 153 21.83 4.14 0.46
N LEU A 154 21.10 3.10 0.86
CA LEU A 154 20.42 3.07 2.14
C LEU A 154 21.45 2.76 3.23
N ALA A 155 21.69 3.73 4.11
CA ALA A 155 22.65 3.58 5.21
C ALA A 155 21.99 3.00 6.47
N ARG A 156 20.76 3.42 6.76
CA ARG A 156 20.01 3.01 7.95
C ARG A 156 18.50 3.19 7.73
N THR A 157 17.75 2.22 8.27
CA THR A 157 16.29 2.24 8.48
C THR A 157 16.00 2.46 9.97
#